data_AF-A0AAV0WT48-F1
#
_entry.id   AF-A0AAV0WT48-F1
#
_cell.length_a   1.000
_cell.length_b   1.000
_cell.length_c   1.000
_cell.angle_alpha   90.00
_cell.angle_beta   90.00
_cell.angle_gamma   90.00
#
_symmetry.space_group_name_H-M   'P 1'
#
loop_
_entity.id
_entity.type
_entity.pdbx_description
1 polymer ?
#
loop_
_entity_poly.entity_id
_entity_poly.type
_entity_poly.pdbx_seq_one_letter_code
_entity_poly.pdbx_strand_id
1 'polypeptide(L)'
;MTSDYPIAKSETLSLLNEVGSFEFLLSLIIWYELLTEVNIVSKNFQNPNMQLDVLSNMLKGLIVFLEKYRDNGFEKAMETAKQLAIAIEIEPTFNEVRYRK
;
A
#
# COMPACT_ATOMS: atom_id res chain seq x y z
N MET A 1 -16.24 -3.59 -36.96
CA MET A 1 -15.67 -4.21 -35.73
C MET A 1 -14.15 -4.11 -35.82
N THR A 2 -13.53 -2.99 -35.45
CA THR A 2 -12.05 -2.85 -35.39
C THR A 2 -11.55 -1.59 -34.65
N SER A 3 -12.44 -0.81 -34.00
CA SER A 3 -12.03 0.45 -33.34
C SER A 3 -11.40 0.24 -31.94
N ASP A 4 -11.83 -0.80 -31.21
CA ASP A 4 -11.48 -0.94 -29.79
C ASP A 4 -10.14 -1.65 -29.53
N TYR A 5 -9.60 -2.39 -30.50
CA TYR A 5 -8.36 -3.14 -30.34
C TYR A 5 -7.12 -2.28 -30.03
N PRO A 6 -6.84 -1.17 -30.77
CA PRO A 6 -5.69 -0.31 -30.45
C PRO A 6 -5.87 0.45 -29.12
N ILE A 7 -7.11 0.81 -28.75
CA ILE A 7 -7.43 1.50 -27.50
C ILE A 7 -7.22 0.55 -26.32
N ALA A 8 -7.83 -0.65 -26.36
CA ALA A 8 -7.66 -1.66 -25.33
C ALA A 8 -6.20 -2.07 -25.14
N LYS A 9 -5.40 -2.12 -26.22
CA LYS A 9 -3.96 -2.38 -26.14
C LYS A 9 -3.21 -1.24 -25.44
N SER A 10 -3.50 0.02 -25.78
CA SER A 10 -2.89 1.19 -25.14
C SER A 10 -3.23 1.28 -23.66
N GLU A 11 -4.49 1.03 -23.30
CA GLU A 11 -4.96 1.02 -21.90
C GLU A 11 -4.28 -0.09 -21.08
N THR A 12 -4.21 -1.30 -21.63
CA THR A 12 -3.55 -2.44 -20.96
C THR A 12 -2.07 -2.15 -20.71
N LEU A 13 -1.37 -1.54 -21.67
CA LEU A 13 0.03 -1.13 -21.51
C LEU A 13 0.20 -0.03 -20.45
N SER A 14 -0.72 0.93 -20.40
CA SER A 14 -0.71 1.98 -19.37
C SER A 14 -0.88 1.40 -17.97
N LEU A 15 -1.84 0.49 -17.80
CA LEU A 15 -2.09 -0.19 -16.52
C LEU A 15 -0.90 -1.04 -16.10
N LEU A 16 -0.29 -1.77 -17.03
CA LEU A 16 0.90 -2.56 -16.74
C LEU A 16 2.05 -1.70 -16.22
N ASN A 17 2.28 -0.53 -16.84
CA ASN A 17 3.31 0.40 -16.40
C ASN A 17 3.01 0.98 -15.02
N GLU A 18 1.75 1.28 -14.72
CA GLU A 18 1.34 1.83 -13.43
C GLU A 18 1.46 0.78 -12.32
N VAL A 19 0.93 -0.43 -12.52
CA VAL A 19 1.00 -1.53 -11.54
C VAL A 19 2.43 -2.04 -11.36
N GLY A 20 3.25 -1.97 -12.41
CA GLY A 20 4.68 -2.30 -12.37
C GLY A 20 5.58 -1.16 -11.88
N SER A 21 5.02 -0.03 -11.45
CA SER A 21 5.81 1.09 -10.95
C SER A 21 6.31 0.87 -9.53
N PHE A 22 7.46 1.45 -9.22
CA PHE A 22 7.99 1.47 -7.85
C PHE A 22 7.05 2.20 -6.89
N GLU A 23 6.38 3.26 -7.34
CA GLU A 23 5.40 4.01 -6.54
C GLU A 23 4.19 3.18 -6.17
N PHE A 24 3.69 2.37 -7.10
CA PHE A 24 2.58 1.46 -6.82
C PHE A 24 3.00 0.41 -5.79
N LEU A 25 4.20 -0.17 -5.93
CA LEU A 25 4.74 -1.13 -4.97
C LEU A 25 4.88 -0.52 -3.57
N LEU A 26 5.48 0.66 -3.46
CA LEU A 26 5.64 1.38 -2.20
C LEU A 26 4.28 1.69 -1.57
N SER A 27 3.33 2.18 -2.37
CA SER A 27 1.96 2.45 -1.93
C SER A 27 1.29 1.19 -1.40
N LEU A 28 1.46 0.05 -2.10
CA LEU A 28 0.88 -1.23 -1.70
C LEU A 28 1.45 -1.71 -0.36
N ILE A 29 2.76 -1.57 -0.14
CA ILE A 29 3.41 -1.92 1.13
C ILE A 29 2.82 -1.07 2.28
N ILE A 30 2.76 0.25 2.09
CA ILE A 30 2.20 1.16 3.11
C ILE A 30 0.75 0.79 3.42
N TRP A 31 -0.07 0.58 2.38
CA TRP A 31 -1.46 0.19 2.56
C TRP A 31 -1.62 -1.16 3.26
N TYR A 32 -0.81 -2.15 2.89
CA TYR A 32 -0.85 -3.48 3.49
C TYR A 32 -0.55 -3.44 5.00
N GLU A 33 0.49 -2.70 5.41
CA GLU A 33 0.88 -2.58 6.81
C GLU A 33 -0.21 -1.87 7.64
N LEU A 34 -0.73 -0.74 7.15
CA LEU A 34 -1.79 0.01 7.82
C LEU A 34 -3.09 -0.79 7.92
N LEU A 35 -3.53 -1.40 6.82
CA LEU A 35 -4.78 -2.16 6.78
C LEU A 35 -4.72 -3.40 7.65
N THR A 36 -3.56 -4.03 7.78
CA THR A 36 -3.39 -5.22 8.61
C THR A 36 -3.70 -4.90 10.07
N GLU A 37 -3.11 -3.85 10.65
CA GLU A 37 -3.35 -3.46 12.03
C GLU A 37 -4.79 -2.99 12.26
N VAL A 38 -5.34 -2.20 11.33
CA VAL A 38 -6.74 -1.76 11.40
C VAL A 38 -7.71 -2.95 11.32
N ASN A 39 -7.44 -3.94 10.48
CA ASN A 39 -8.26 -5.13 10.31
C ASN A 39 -8.28 -6.00 11.57
N ILE A 40 -7.14 -6.14 12.26
CA ILE A 40 -7.07 -6.86 13.55
C ILE A 40 -8.04 -6.24 14.54
N VAL A 41 -7.98 -4.94 14.75
CA VAL A 41 -8.87 -4.25 15.69
C VAL A 41 -10.32 -4.33 15.22
N SER A 42 -10.59 -4.13 13.93
CA SER A 42 -11.94 -4.19 13.35
C SER A 42 -12.62 -5.55 13.57
N LYS A 43 -11.89 -6.65 13.36
CA LYS A 43 -12.39 -8.01 13.61
C LYS A 43 -12.71 -8.25 15.09
N ASN A 44 -11.90 -7.71 16.00
CA ASN A 44 -12.18 -7.82 17.43
C ASN A 44 -13.41 -7.00 17.83
N PHE A 45 -13.63 -5.83 17.23
CA PHE A 45 -14.84 -5.03 17.43
C PHE A 45 -16.12 -5.73 16.97
N GLN A 46 -16.02 -6.56 15.93
CA GLN A 46 -17.15 -7.32 15.39
C GLN A 46 -17.47 -8.57 16.22
N ASN A 47 -16.62 -8.96 17.18
CA ASN A 47 -16.86 -10.12 18.04
C ASN A 47 -17.82 -9.75 19.18
N PRO A 48 -19.03 -10.36 19.26
CA PRO A 48 -20.03 -10.03 20.27
C PRO A 48 -19.61 -10.43 21.70
N ASN A 49 -18.65 -11.35 21.84
CA ASN A 49 -18.16 -11.83 23.13
C ASN A 49 -16.94 -11.05 23.63
N MET A 50 -16.53 -10.02 22.90
CA MET A 50 -15.32 -9.28 23.22
C MET A 50 -15.51 -8.37 24.43
N GLN A 51 -14.55 -8.39 25.35
CA GLN A 51 -14.59 -7.53 26.54
C GLN A 51 -14.20 -6.09 26.18
N LEU A 52 -14.96 -5.12 26.69
CA LEU A 52 -14.80 -3.70 26.35
C LEU A 52 -13.45 -3.11 26.80
N ASP A 53 -12.92 -3.58 27.92
CA ASP A 53 -11.60 -3.19 28.43
C ASP A 53 -10.48 -3.68 27.51
N VAL A 54 -10.59 -4.91 27.01
CA VAL A 54 -9.65 -5.46 26.02
C VAL A 54 -9.74 -4.66 24.71
N LEU A 55 -10.94 -4.35 24.21
CA LEU A 55 -11.12 -3.50 23.03
C LEU A 55 -10.51 -2.10 23.20
N SER A 56 -10.68 -1.50 24.38
CA SER A 56 -10.08 -0.20 24.70
C SER A 56 -8.55 -0.26 24.62
N ASN A 57 -7.95 -1.33 25.13
CA ASN A 57 -6.50 -1.53 25.05
C ASN A 57 -6.03 -1.76 23.59
N MET A 58 -6.80 -2.49 22.79
CA MET A 58 -6.49 -2.67 21.36
C MET A 58 -6.55 -1.36 20.58
N LEU A 59 -7.53 -0.50 20.83
CA LEU A 59 -7.60 0.84 20.22
C LEU A 59 -6.40 1.71 20.60
N LYS A 60 -6.01 1.71 21.87
CA LYS A 60 -4.79 2.42 22.32
C LYS A 60 -3.55 1.88 21.62
N GLY A 61 -3.44 0.56 21.48
CA GLY A 61 -2.37 -0.09 20.72
C GLY A 61 -2.32 0.37 19.26
N LEU A 62 -3.48 0.44 18.59
CA LEU A 62 -3.58 0.92 17.21
C LEU A 62 -3.17 2.39 17.07
N ILE A 63 -3.58 3.26 18.02
CA ILE A 63 -3.14 4.67 18.03
C ILE A 63 -1.62 4.75 18.15
N VAL A 64 -1.02 4.03 19.10
CA VAL A 64 0.45 4.01 19.29
C VAL A 64 1.16 3.47 18.05
N PHE A 65 0.59 2.45 17.40
CA PHE A 65 1.11 1.95 16.13
C PHE A 65 1.08 3.04 15.05
N LEU A 66 -0.05 3.71 14.83
CA LEU A 66 -0.20 4.76 13.82
C LEU A 66 0.73 5.95 14.08
N GLU A 67 0.92 6.34 15.34
CA GLU A 67 1.88 7.39 15.72
C GLU A 67 3.31 7.00 15.35
N LYS A 68 3.74 5.78 15.72
CA LYS A 68 5.07 5.27 15.36
C LYS A 68 5.24 5.14 13.84
N TYR A 69 4.19 4.70 13.15
CA TYR A 69 4.19 4.55 11.70
C TYR A 69 4.30 5.90 11.00
N ARG A 70 3.66 6.95 11.51
CA ARG A 70 3.84 8.31 11.01
C ARG A 70 5.29 8.78 11.13
N ASP A 71 5.95 8.43 12.23
CA ASP A 71 7.31 8.93 12.53
C ASP A 71 8.40 8.19 11.74
N ASN A 72 8.28 6.87 11.54
CA ASN A 72 9.32 6.05 10.89
C ASN A 72 8.81 5.00 9.88
N GLY A 73 7.50 4.89 9.69
CA GLY A 73 6.89 3.88 8.82
C GLY A 73 7.21 4.11 7.34
N PHE A 74 7.22 5.36 6.87
CA PHE A 74 7.55 5.66 5.48
C PHE A 74 8.99 5.25 5.10
N GLU A 75 9.96 5.54 5.97
CA GLU A 75 11.36 5.18 5.73
C GLU A 75 11.55 3.65 5.68
N LYS A 76 10.90 2.93 6.59
CA LYS A 76 10.91 1.46 6.59
C LYS A 76 10.20 0.87 5.38
N ALA A 77 9.03 1.38 5.03
CA ALA A 77 8.29 0.95 3.85
C ALA A 77 9.10 1.21 2.57
N MET A 78 9.83 2.32 2.50
CA MET A 78 10.76 2.63 1.40
C MET A 78 11.89 1.62 1.30
N GLU A 79 12.51 1.25 2.41
CA GLU A 79 13.56 0.23 2.43
C GLU A 79 13.03 -1.13 1.95
N THR A 80 11.88 -1.57 2.50
CA THR A 80 11.18 -2.79 2.08
C THR A 80 10.83 -2.75 0.59
N ALA A 81 10.30 -1.63 0.10
CA ALA A 81 9.95 -1.46 -1.30
C ALA A 81 11.16 -1.57 -2.22
N LYS A 82 12.30 -0.98 -1.85
CA LYS A 82 13.54 -1.08 -2.63
C LYS A 82 14.04 -2.52 -2.71
N GLN A 83 14.06 -3.22 -1.58
CA GLN A 83 14.47 -4.63 -1.55
C GLN A 83 13.54 -5.51 -2.41
N LEU A 84 12.23 -5.28 -2.30
CA LEU A 84 11.25 -6.04 -3.08
C LEU A 84 11.33 -5.70 -4.57
N ALA A 85 11.47 -4.43 -4.94
CA ALA A 85 11.62 -3.98 -6.33
C ALA A 85 12.83 -4.66 -7.00
N ILE A 86 13.97 -4.73 -6.32
CA ILE A 86 15.16 -5.46 -6.81
C ILE A 86 14.83 -6.94 -7.02
N ALA A 87 14.10 -7.57 -6.09
CA ALA A 87 13.75 -8.98 -6.18
C ALA A 87 12.78 -9.32 -7.32
N ILE A 88 11.93 -8.36 -7.73
CA ILE A 88 10.95 -8.52 -8.82
C ILE A 88 11.36 -7.78 -10.11
N GLU A 89 12.64 -7.37 -10.21
CA GLU A 89 13.25 -6.73 -11.37
C GLU A 89 12.57 -5.40 -11.79
N ILE A 90 12.01 -4.67 -10.82
CA ILE A 90 11.52 -3.30 -11.00
C ILE A 90 12.61 -2.31 -10.57
N GLU A 91 12.81 -1.26 -11.35
CA GLU A 91 13.77 -0.21 -11.01
C GLU A 91 13.31 0.54 -9.74
N PRO A 92 14.11 0.60 -8.66
CA PRO A 92 13.70 1.16 -7.37
C PRO A 92 13.81 2.70 -7.36
N THR A 93 13.23 3.35 -8.37
CA THR A 93 13.28 4.78 -8.59
C THR A 93 11.89 5.32 -8.90
N PHE A 94 11.64 6.56 -8.47
CA PHE A 94 10.44 7.28 -8.86
C PHE A 94 10.49 7.64 -10.34
N ASN A 95 9.34 7.51 -11.01
CA ASN A 95 9.14 7.95 -12.38
C ASN A 95 9.31 9.48 -12.46
N GLU A 96 10.07 9.92 -13.46
CA GLU A 96 10.17 11.35 -13.75
C GLU A 96 8.82 11.90 -14.25
N VAL A 97 8.28 12.90 -13.55
CA VAL A 97 7.07 13.61 -13.99
C VAL A 97 7.37 14.34 -15.30
N ARG A 98 6.86 13.81 -16.42
CA ARG A 98 6.94 14.48 -17.72
C ARG A 98 5.93 15.62 -17.76
N TYR A 99 6.39 16.86 -17.58
CA TYR A 99 5.58 18.04 -17.92
C TYR A 99 5.32 18.04 -19.43
N ARG A 100 4.05 17.90 -19.83
CA ARG A 100 3.65 18.07 -21.25
C ARG A 100 3.86 19.54 -21.61
N LYS A 101 4.75 19.81 -22.58
CA LYS A 101 4.90 21.14 -23.21
C LYS A 101 3.78 21.38 -24.21
#